data_AF-A0A349HG55-F1
#
_entry.id   AF-A0A349HG55-F1
#
_cell.length_a   1.000
_cell.length_b   1.000
_cell.length_c   1.000
_cell.angle_alpha   90.00
_cell.angle_beta   90.00
_cell.angle_gamma   90.00
#
_symmetry.space_group_name_H-M   'P 1'
#
loop_
_entity.id
_entity.type
_entity.pdbx_description
1 polymer ?
#
loop_
_entity_poly.entity_id
_entity_poly.type
_entity_poly.pdbx_seq_one_letter_code
_entity_poly.pdbx_strand_id
1 'polypeptide(L)'
;MGKEHQPETVFKAQELYCVLRLSMASVSKEVGVATSTLWRWCDKYGWKEKRANIAQAECDIRADTIMARSEMLKTLIKTKNAQVGFAVAGLEKLALDQAEAERAGRAADRKYTQTTEIKTTDDIARALREAVTMKLAELLDDPTKVDLKTVSDIQKASKIIEEMESKSSKDKDPASGNGVSADNLGKMLDALK
;
A
#
# COMPACT_ATOMS: atom_id res chain seq x y z
N MET A 1 4.52 -39.78 8.51
CA MET A 1 4.44 -39.14 9.85
C MET A 1 4.94 -37.71 9.71
N GLY A 2 4.08 -36.71 9.97
CA GLY A 2 4.41 -35.31 9.75
C GLY A 2 5.23 -34.74 10.91
N LYS A 3 6.35 -34.09 10.61
CA LYS A 3 7.10 -33.30 11.60
C LYS A 3 6.14 -32.29 12.24
N GLU A 4 6.15 -32.22 13.56
CA GLU A 4 5.41 -31.21 14.30
C GLU A 4 5.98 -29.82 13.92
N HIS A 5 5.11 -28.87 13.61
CA HIS A 5 5.55 -27.53 13.26
C HIS A 5 6.11 -26.83 14.50
N GLN A 6 7.06 -25.90 14.30
CA GLN A 6 7.62 -25.12 15.38
C GLN A 6 6.50 -24.31 16.09
N PRO A 7 6.53 -24.19 17.42
CA PRO A 7 5.54 -23.41 18.18
C PRO A 7 5.38 -21.96 17.67
N GLU A 8 6.48 -21.34 17.25
CA GLU A 8 6.49 -19.99 16.68
C GLU A 8 5.61 -19.87 15.43
N THR A 9 5.60 -20.90 14.58
CA THR A 9 4.75 -20.96 13.39
C THR A 9 3.27 -20.95 13.77
N VAL A 10 2.91 -21.67 14.84
CA VAL A 10 1.53 -21.72 15.37
C VAL A 10 1.13 -20.37 15.94
N PHE A 11 2.01 -19.72 16.71
CA PHE A 11 1.76 -18.39 17.29
C PHE A 11 1.63 -17.32 16.21
N LYS A 12 2.49 -17.35 15.20
CA LYS A 12 2.42 -16.39 14.09
C LYS A 12 1.13 -16.57 13.29
N ALA A 13 0.75 -17.81 13.00
CA ALA A 13 -0.52 -18.09 12.34
C ALA A 13 -1.73 -17.65 13.18
N GLN A 14 -1.68 -17.84 14.50
CA GLN A 14 -2.72 -17.36 15.41
C GLN A 14 -2.84 -15.83 15.36
N GLU A 15 -1.72 -15.10 15.43
CA GLU A 15 -1.70 -13.63 15.37
C GLU A 15 -2.30 -13.12 14.05
N LEU A 16 -1.85 -13.67 12.92
CA LEU A 16 -2.35 -13.30 11.59
C LEU A 16 -3.86 -13.56 11.45
N TYR A 17 -4.36 -14.68 11.99
CA TYR A 17 -5.77 -15.03 11.90
C TYR A 17 -6.66 -14.27 12.89
N CYS A 18 -6.23 -14.14 14.15
CA CYS A 18 -7.05 -13.61 15.23
C CYS A 18 -6.97 -12.08 15.33
N VAL A 19 -5.75 -11.53 15.26
CA VAL A 19 -5.50 -10.09 15.45
C VAL A 19 -5.60 -9.37 14.10
N LEU A 20 -4.83 -9.80 13.10
CA LEU A 20 -4.85 -9.19 11.77
C LEU A 20 -6.05 -9.63 10.92
N ARG A 21 -6.92 -10.48 11.46
CA ARG A 21 -8.20 -10.94 10.88
C ARG A 21 -8.09 -11.50 9.47
N LEU A 22 -6.92 -12.00 9.07
CA LEU A 22 -6.70 -12.55 7.75
C LEU A 22 -7.54 -13.82 7.51
N SER A 23 -7.79 -14.12 6.23
CA SER A 23 -8.40 -15.39 5.84
C SER A 23 -7.41 -16.55 6.03
N MET A 24 -7.90 -17.78 6.27
CA MET A 24 -7.02 -18.95 6.38
C MET A 24 -6.14 -19.14 5.12
N ALA A 25 -6.64 -18.77 3.94
CA ALA A 25 -5.87 -18.82 2.71
C ALA A 25 -4.70 -17.80 2.73
N SER A 26 -4.94 -16.59 3.21
CA SER A 26 -3.90 -15.56 3.37
C SER A 26 -2.88 -15.97 4.43
N VAL A 27 -3.32 -16.50 5.57
CA VAL A 27 -2.42 -17.02 6.62
C VAL A 27 -1.59 -18.20 6.10
N SER A 28 -2.19 -19.10 5.33
CA SER A 28 -1.50 -20.22 4.69
C SER A 28 -0.38 -19.75 3.76
N LYS A 29 -0.65 -18.73 2.94
CA LYS A 29 0.35 -18.12 2.06
C LYS A 29 1.49 -17.46 2.85
N GLU A 30 1.15 -16.75 3.92
CA GLU A 30 2.13 -16.00 4.72
C GLU A 30 3.06 -16.93 5.52
N VAL A 31 2.51 -18.00 6.09
CA VAL A 31 3.24 -18.89 7.01
C VAL A 31 3.77 -20.16 6.31
N GLY A 32 3.34 -20.42 5.07
CA GLY A 32 3.77 -21.60 4.30
C GLY A 32 3.19 -22.92 4.81
N VAL A 33 2.05 -22.88 5.51
CA VAL A 33 1.39 -24.06 6.11
C VAL A 33 0.07 -24.32 5.41
N ALA A 34 -0.26 -25.59 5.14
CA ALA A 34 -1.52 -25.97 4.51
C ALA A 34 -2.74 -25.50 5.32
N THR A 35 -3.78 -25.03 4.63
CA THR A 35 -5.03 -24.53 5.24
C THR A 35 -5.70 -25.57 6.14
N SER A 36 -5.66 -26.86 5.79
CA SER A 36 -6.19 -27.95 6.61
C SER A 36 -5.47 -28.06 7.98
N THR A 37 -4.16 -27.87 8.00
CA THR A 37 -3.37 -27.82 9.24
C THR A 37 -3.75 -26.60 10.09
N LEU A 38 -3.94 -25.43 9.45
CA LEU A 38 -4.40 -24.22 10.14
C LEU A 38 -5.79 -24.41 10.76
N TRP A 39 -6.72 -25.05 10.05
CA TRP A 39 -8.04 -25.40 10.61
C TRP A 39 -7.93 -26.32 11.82
N ARG A 40 -7.05 -27.33 11.77
CA ARG A 40 -6.79 -28.20 12.92
C ARG A 40 -6.26 -27.41 14.13
N TRP A 41 -5.37 -26.44 13.92
CA TRP A 41 -4.90 -25.56 15.00
C TRP A 41 -5.98 -24.62 15.51
N CYS A 42 -6.78 -24.08 14.60
CA CYS A 42 -7.92 -23.23 14.91
C CYS A 42 -8.88 -23.91 15.88
N ASP A 43 -9.21 -25.17 15.60
CA ASP A 43 -10.07 -25.98 16.46
C ASP A 43 -9.35 -26.38 17.76
N LYS A 44 -8.09 -26.86 17.68
CA LYS A 44 -7.31 -27.28 18.85
C LYS A 44 -7.07 -26.17 19.88
N TYR A 45 -6.86 -24.93 19.41
CA TYR A 45 -6.46 -23.80 20.25
C TYR A 45 -7.55 -22.72 20.37
N GLY A 46 -8.77 -22.99 19.92
CA GLY A 46 -9.93 -22.12 20.07
C GLY A 46 -9.79 -20.75 19.37
N TRP A 47 -9.18 -20.70 18.18
CA TRP A 47 -8.88 -19.42 17.53
C TRP A 47 -10.12 -18.64 17.10
N LYS A 48 -11.23 -19.31 16.75
CA LYS A 48 -12.49 -18.62 16.40
C LYS A 48 -13.02 -17.78 17.56
N GLU A 49 -13.04 -18.38 18.75
CA GLU A 49 -13.48 -17.70 19.98
C GLU A 49 -12.54 -16.56 20.33
N LYS A 50 -11.22 -16.79 20.29
CA LYS A 50 -10.22 -15.73 20.50
C LYS A 50 -10.42 -14.55 19.55
N ARG A 51 -10.62 -14.82 18.26
CA ARG A 51 -10.87 -13.80 17.24
C ARG A 51 -12.15 -13.02 17.53
N ALA A 52 -13.21 -13.69 17.96
CA ALA A 52 -14.46 -13.04 18.35
C ALA A 52 -14.28 -12.16 19.59
N ASN A 53 -13.59 -12.65 20.62
CA ASN A 53 -13.33 -11.92 21.86
C ASN A 53 -12.47 -10.67 21.62
N ILE A 54 -11.43 -10.79 20.79
CA ILE A 54 -10.62 -9.64 20.36
C ILE A 54 -11.50 -8.63 19.61
N ALA A 55 -12.35 -9.11 18.70
CA ALA A 55 -13.22 -8.23 17.94
C ALA A 55 -14.23 -7.48 18.81
N GLN A 56 -14.78 -8.15 19.82
CA GLN A 56 -15.65 -7.53 20.81
C GLN A 56 -14.90 -6.48 21.63
N ALA A 57 -13.75 -6.84 22.19
CA ALA A 57 -12.92 -5.90 22.96
C ALA A 57 -12.52 -4.67 22.14
N GLU A 58 -12.17 -4.83 20.86
CA GLU A 58 -11.86 -3.70 19.97
C GLU A 58 -13.08 -2.81 19.69
N CYS A 59 -14.30 -3.37 19.65
CA CYS A 59 -15.53 -2.59 19.54
C CYS A 59 -15.80 -1.82 20.82
N ASP A 60 -15.67 -2.48 21.98
CA ASP A 60 -15.92 -1.89 23.28
C ASP A 60 -14.93 -0.75 23.56
N ILE A 61 -13.63 -0.96 23.31
CA ILE A 61 -12.60 0.09 23.44
C ILE A 61 -12.94 1.31 22.59
N ARG A 62 -13.41 1.12 21.35
CA ARG A 62 -13.80 2.24 20.47
C ARG A 62 -15.01 3.00 21.04
N ALA A 63 -16.02 2.29 21.54
CA ALA A 63 -17.18 2.91 22.17
C ALA A 63 -16.79 3.67 23.44
N ASP A 64 -16.03 3.04 24.33
CA ASP A 64 -15.57 3.61 25.60
C ASP A 64 -14.70 4.85 25.39
N THR A 65 -13.86 4.84 24.35
CA THR A 65 -13.02 6.01 24.00
C THR A 65 -13.88 7.21 23.62
N ILE A 66 -14.95 7.00 22.84
CA ILE A 66 -15.88 8.07 22.46
C ILE A 66 -16.63 8.59 23.69
N MET A 67 -17.08 7.69 24.56
CA MET A 67 -17.78 8.06 25.80
C MET A 67 -16.87 8.86 26.74
N ALA A 68 -15.66 8.38 26.99
CA ALA A 68 -14.67 9.05 27.83
C ALA A 68 -14.36 10.47 27.31
N ARG A 69 -14.16 10.64 26.00
CA ARG A 69 -13.98 11.96 25.37
C ARG A 69 -15.19 12.87 25.61
N SER A 70 -16.40 12.36 25.42
CA SER A 70 -17.64 13.12 25.66
C SER A 70 -17.74 13.60 27.10
N GLU A 71 -17.48 12.72 28.06
CA GLU A 71 -17.56 13.04 29.50
C GLU A 71 -16.49 14.05 29.93
N MET A 72 -15.26 13.90 29.43
CA MET A 72 -14.17 14.84 29.72
C MET A 72 -14.43 16.22 29.14
N LEU A 73 -14.97 16.32 27.92
CA LEU A 73 -15.39 17.59 27.32
C LEU A 73 -16.49 18.27 28.14
N LYS A 74 -17.53 17.52 28.55
CA LYS A 74 -18.59 18.05 29.42
C LYS A 74 -18.02 18.54 30.76
N THR A 75 -17.08 17.78 31.34
CA THR A 75 -16.40 18.16 32.58
C THR A 75 -15.58 19.42 32.42
N LEU A 76 -14.85 19.56 31.30
CA LEU A 76 -14.11 20.78 30.98
C LEU A 76 -15.03 21.99 30.86
N ILE A 77 -16.15 21.86 30.13
CA ILE A 77 -17.13 22.95 29.96
C ILE A 77 -17.68 23.40 31.32
N LYS A 78 -18.01 22.44 32.19
CA LYS A 78 -18.58 22.71 33.51
C LYS A 78 -17.57 23.33 34.48
N THR A 79 -16.36 22.78 34.55
CA THR A 79 -15.37 23.13 35.58
C THR A 79 -14.40 24.21 35.13
N LYS A 80 -14.17 24.36 33.83
CA LYS A 80 -13.13 25.22 33.21
C LYS A 80 -11.74 24.96 33.79
N ASN A 81 -11.50 23.75 34.31
CA ASN A 81 -10.24 23.37 34.93
C ASN A 81 -9.17 23.10 33.86
N ALA A 82 -8.03 23.77 33.98
CA ALA A 82 -6.92 23.66 33.04
C ALA A 82 -6.37 22.22 32.92
N GLN A 83 -6.30 21.46 34.02
CA GLN A 83 -5.82 20.08 34.02
C GLN A 83 -6.73 19.15 33.19
N VAL A 84 -8.05 19.33 33.31
CA VAL A 84 -9.01 18.62 32.45
C VAL A 84 -8.83 19.06 31.00
N GLY A 85 -8.55 20.34 30.76
CA GLY A 85 -8.24 20.88 29.44
C GLY A 85 -7.02 20.24 28.79
N PHE A 86 -5.93 20.07 29.54
CA PHE A 86 -4.74 19.37 29.06
C PHE A 86 -5.01 17.89 28.75
N ALA A 87 -5.78 17.21 29.60
CA ALA A 87 -6.12 15.81 29.37
C ALA A 87 -7.02 15.62 28.13
N VAL A 88 -7.98 16.52 27.91
CA VAL A 88 -8.79 16.57 26.69
C VAL A 88 -7.90 16.81 25.46
N ALA A 89 -6.98 17.79 25.50
CA ALA A 89 -6.08 18.06 24.39
C ALA A 89 -5.21 16.85 24.03
N GLY A 90 -4.75 16.08 25.03
CA GLY A 90 -4.03 14.84 24.83
C GLY A 90 -4.87 13.76 24.13
N LEU A 91 -6.12 13.57 24.54
CA LEU A 91 -7.04 12.61 23.91
C LEU A 91 -7.41 13.02 22.48
N GLU A 92 -7.63 14.31 22.23
CA GLU A 92 -7.92 14.81 20.88
C GLU A 92 -6.71 14.67 19.96
N LYS A 93 -5.50 14.92 20.45
CA LYS A 93 -4.27 14.67 19.69
C LYS A 93 -4.13 13.19 19.34
N LEU A 94 -4.32 12.29 20.31
CA LEU A 94 -4.27 10.85 20.06
C LEU A 94 -5.30 10.41 18.99
N ALA A 95 -6.51 10.98 19.04
CA ALA A 95 -7.54 10.69 18.03
C ALA A 95 -7.14 11.17 16.63
N LEU A 96 -6.48 12.33 16.51
CA LEU A 96 -5.95 12.83 15.24
C LEU A 96 -4.84 11.92 14.71
N ASP A 97 -3.88 11.53 15.56
CA ASP A 97 -2.77 10.64 15.19
C ASP A 97 -3.30 9.27 14.71
N GLN A 98 -4.33 8.73 15.38
CA GLN A 98 -5.01 7.49 14.95
C GLN A 98 -5.70 7.65 13.59
N ALA A 99 -6.43 8.75 13.36
CA ALA A 99 -7.09 9.00 12.09
C ALA A 99 -6.10 9.17 10.93
N GLU A 100 -4.93 9.77 11.20
CA GLU A 100 -3.85 9.88 10.24
C GLU A 100 -3.24 8.51 9.93
N ALA A 101 -2.95 7.70 10.95
CA ALA A 101 -2.45 6.34 10.80
C ALA A 101 -3.42 5.44 10.03
N GLU A 102 -4.72 5.53 10.30
CA GLU A 102 -5.75 4.81 9.53
C GLU A 102 -5.78 5.26 8.07
N ARG A 103 -5.66 6.57 7.79
CA ARG A 103 -5.63 7.09 6.43
C ARG A 103 -4.39 6.60 5.68
N ALA A 104 -3.23 6.60 6.34
CA ALA A 104 -1.99 6.05 5.81
C ALA A 104 -2.09 4.55 5.56
N GLY A 105 -2.69 3.79 6.49
CA GLY A 105 -2.97 2.36 6.36
C GLY A 105 -3.90 2.05 5.20
N ARG A 106 -5.01 2.78 5.04
CA ARG A 106 -5.92 2.64 3.90
C ARG A 106 -5.25 3.00 2.58
N ALA A 107 -4.32 3.95 2.57
CA ALA A 107 -3.53 4.26 1.39
C ALA A 107 -2.56 3.10 1.03
N ALA A 108 -1.99 2.41 2.02
CA ALA A 108 -1.14 1.23 1.82
C ALA A 108 -1.93 -0.03 1.41
N ASP A 109 -3.14 -0.21 1.93
CA ASP A 109 -4.03 -1.34 1.61
C ASP A 109 -4.73 -1.22 0.24
N ARG A 110 -4.69 -0.05 -0.41
CA ARG A 110 -5.00 0.10 -1.84
C ARG A 110 -3.93 -0.62 -2.65
N LYS A 111 -3.97 -1.96 -2.64
CA LYS A 111 -3.25 -2.80 -3.58
C LYS A 111 -3.70 -2.38 -4.96
N TYR A 112 -2.78 -1.77 -5.70
CA TYR A 112 -2.98 -1.40 -7.09
C TYR A 112 -3.30 -2.68 -7.86
N THR A 113 -4.57 -2.93 -8.14
CA THR A 113 -5.02 -3.99 -9.04
C THR A 113 -4.83 -3.53 -10.47
N GLN A 114 -3.58 -3.32 -10.88
CA GLN A 114 -3.26 -3.38 -12.29
C GLN A 114 -2.46 -4.63 -12.56
N THR A 115 -3.16 -5.60 -13.14
CA THR A 115 -2.62 -6.75 -13.86
C THR A 115 -2.27 -6.35 -15.30
N THR A 116 -1.78 -5.15 -15.53
CA THR A 116 -1.26 -4.78 -16.86
C THR A 116 0.12 -5.43 -16.94
N GLU A 117 0.20 -6.54 -17.67
CA GLU A 117 1.46 -7.22 -17.92
C GLU A 117 2.36 -6.27 -18.72
N ILE A 118 3.33 -5.64 -18.04
CA ILE A 118 4.22 -4.65 -18.65
C ILE A 118 5.21 -5.40 -19.55
N LYS A 119 4.99 -5.37 -20.87
CA LYS A 119 5.86 -6.07 -21.85
C LYS A 119 6.65 -5.11 -22.72
N THR A 120 6.16 -3.89 -22.91
CA THR A 120 6.75 -2.92 -23.82
C THR A 120 6.96 -1.56 -23.15
N THR A 121 7.82 -0.74 -23.76
CA THR A 121 8.05 0.65 -23.32
C THR A 121 6.76 1.48 -23.37
N ASP A 122 5.84 1.18 -24.30
CA ASP A 122 4.49 1.79 -24.35
C ASP A 122 3.64 1.42 -23.13
N ASP A 123 3.71 0.16 -22.68
CA ASP A 123 2.98 -0.28 -21.49
C ASP A 123 3.49 0.44 -20.24
N ILE A 124 4.81 0.66 -20.16
CA ILE A 124 5.45 1.43 -19.07
C ILE A 124 4.96 2.88 -19.09
N ALA A 125 5.00 3.55 -20.25
CA ALA A 125 4.59 4.95 -20.38
C ALA A 125 3.12 5.15 -20.01
N ARG A 126 2.25 4.24 -20.45
CA ARG A 126 0.82 4.25 -20.13
C ARG A 126 0.55 4.01 -18.65
N ALA A 127 1.17 2.99 -18.04
CA ALA A 127 1.01 2.71 -16.62
C ALA A 127 1.51 3.88 -15.76
N LEU A 128 2.63 4.50 -16.14
CA LEU A 128 3.17 5.67 -15.45
C LEU A 128 2.24 6.88 -15.57
N ARG A 129 1.63 7.13 -16.74
CA ARG A 129 0.63 8.18 -16.92
C ARG A 129 -0.59 7.98 -16.05
N GLU A 130 -1.12 6.77 -15.99
CA GLU A 130 -2.27 6.44 -15.15
C GLU A 130 -1.94 6.67 -13.67
N ALA A 131 -0.76 6.24 -13.21
CA ALA A 131 -0.30 6.48 -11.85
C ALA A 131 -0.16 7.98 -11.52
N VAL A 132 0.43 8.78 -12.42
CA VAL A 132 0.54 10.25 -12.25
C VAL A 132 -0.84 10.90 -12.23
N THR A 133 -1.76 10.45 -13.08
CA THR A 133 -3.14 10.95 -13.13
C THR A 133 -3.91 10.66 -11.84
N MET A 134 -3.76 9.44 -11.31
CA MET A 134 -4.34 9.06 -10.02
C MET A 134 -3.74 9.87 -8.88
N LYS A 135 -2.43 10.12 -8.91
CA LYS A 135 -1.77 10.96 -7.89
C LYS A 135 -2.27 12.40 -7.95
N LEU A 136 -2.47 12.94 -9.16
CA LEU A 136 -3.06 14.26 -9.35
C LEU A 136 -4.49 14.32 -8.81
N ALA A 137 -5.31 13.31 -9.09
CA ALA A 137 -6.68 13.23 -8.56
C ALA A 137 -6.70 13.21 -7.01
N GLU A 138 -5.78 12.50 -6.36
CA GLU A 138 -5.64 12.49 -4.90
C GLU A 138 -5.22 13.86 -4.35
N LEU A 139 -4.32 14.56 -5.03
CA LEU A 139 -3.89 15.91 -4.63
C LEU A 139 -4.96 16.97 -4.84
N LEU A 140 -5.85 16.78 -5.83
CA LEU A 140 -7.00 17.65 -6.06
C LEU A 140 -8.12 17.44 -5.05
N ASP A 141 -8.26 16.22 -4.50
CA ASP A 141 -9.22 15.90 -3.43
C ASP A 141 -8.83 16.55 -2.08
N ASP A 142 -7.54 16.81 -1.88
CA ASP A 142 -7.04 17.57 -0.74
C ASP A 142 -5.98 18.61 -1.16
N PRO A 143 -6.41 19.81 -1.59
CA PRO A 143 -5.51 20.85 -2.10
C PRO A 143 -4.47 21.35 -1.09
N THR A 144 -4.67 21.09 0.21
CA THR A 144 -3.70 21.49 1.26
C THR A 144 -2.39 20.69 1.19
N LYS A 145 -2.40 19.57 0.45
CA LYS A 145 -1.23 18.72 0.21
C LYS A 145 -0.40 19.14 -1.01
N VAL A 146 -0.81 20.18 -1.74
CA VAL A 146 -0.08 20.70 -2.90
C VAL A 146 1.00 21.66 -2.42
N ASP A 147 2.25 21.34 -2.74
CA ASP A 147 3.43 22.18 -2.49
C ASP A 147 4.32 22.29 -3.74
N LEU A 148 5.33 23.16 -3.70
CA LEU A 148 6.21 23.38 -4.86
C LEU A 148 6.98 22.11 -5.27
N LYS A 149 7.23 21.20 -4.32
CA LYS A 149 7.94 19.94 -4.57
C LYS A 149 7.08 18.96 -5.34
N THR A 150 5.84 18.75 -4.90
CA THR A 150 4.86 17.88 -5.58
C THR A 150 4.58 18.35 -7.00
N VAL A 151 4.45 19.66 -7.23
CA VAL A 151 4.32 20.22 -8.59
C VAL A 151 5.56 19.96 -9.44
N SER A 152 6.76 20.14 -8.88
CA SER A 152 8.03 19.86 -9.58
C SER A 152 8.17 18.38 -9.96
N ASP A 153 7.80 17.48 -9.05
CA ASP A 153 7.93 16.04 -9.26
C ASP A 153 6.90 15.51 -10.27
N ILE A 154 5.68 16.05 -10.29
CA ILE A 154 4.69 15.77 -11.35
C ILE A 154 5.20 16.26 -12.71
N GLN A 155 5.77 17.46 -12.78
CA GLN A 155 6.32 18.00 -14.03
C GLN A 155 7.45 17.10 -14.59
N LYS A 156 8.34 16.61 -13.72
CA LYS A 156 9.40 15.67 -14.13
C LYS A 156 8.82 14.35 -14.64
N ALA A 157 7.81 13.81 -13.94
CA ALA A 157 7.16 12.57 -14.34
C ALA A 157 6.49 12.70 -15.72
N SER A 158 5.80 13.82 -15.99
CA SER A 158 5.19 14.08 -17.30
C SER A 158 6.23 14.15 -18.44
N LYS A 159 7.39 14.79 -18.21
CA LYS A 159 8.47 14.83 -19.21
C LYS A 159 9.03 13.45 -19.53
N ILE A 160 9.20 12.60 -18.51
CA ILE A 160 9.68 11.22 -18.70
C ILE A 160 8.67 10.42 -19.54
N ILE A 161 7.37 10.61 -19.34
CA ILE A 161 6.32 9.97 -20.14
C ILE A 161 6.41 10.41 -21.61
N GLU A 162 6.55 11.71 -21.87
CA GLU A 162 6.69 12.27 -23.22
C GLU A 162 7.95 11.73 -23.94
N GLU A 163 9.06 11.60 -23.22
CA GLU A 163 10.31 11.01 -23.74
C GLU A 163 10.16 9.51 -24.06
N MET A 164 9.39 8.76 -23.26
CA MET A 164 9.15 7.33 -23.49
C MET A 164 8.26 7.12 -24.72
N GLU A 165 7.21 7.93 -24.88
CA GLU A 165 6.29 7.82 -26.02
C GLU A 165 6.91 8.27 -27.34
N SER A 166 7.75 9.30 -27.31
CA SER A 166 8.48 9.78 -28.50
C SER A 166 9.58 8.84 -28.97
N LYS A 167 10.09 7.95 -28.10
CA LYS A 167 11.03 6.88 -28.46
C LYS A 167 10.31 5.67 -29.05
N SER A 168 9.15 5.30 -28.50
CA SER A 168 8.35 4.19 -29.00
C SER A 168 7.74 4.43 -30.39
N SER A 169 7.40 5.68 -30.72
CA SER A 169 6.91 6.05 -32.06
C SER A 169 7.98 5.98 -33.16
N LYS A 170 9.26 6.03 -32.82
CA LYS A 170 10.38 5.90 -33.78
C LYS A 170 10.74 4.45 -34.13
N ASP A 171 10.28 3.47 -33.33
CA ASP A 171 10.54 2.04 -33.55
C ASP A 171 9.43 1.34 -34.37
N LYS A 172 8.36 2.05 -34.80
CA LYS A 172 7.19 1.48 -35.50
C LYS A 172 7.12 1.78 -37.01
N ASP A 173 8.23 2.12 -37.68
CA ASP A 173 8.29 2.23 -39.15
C ASP A 173 8.95 1.00 -39.80
N PRO A 174 8.18 0.06 -40.40
CA PRO A 174 8.72 -0.94 -41.32
C PRO A 174 8.48 -0.59 -42.80
N ALA A 175 9.59 -0.37 -43.51
CA ALA A 175 9.89 -0.70 -44.93
C ALA A 175 9.55 0.27 -46.10
N SER A 176 10.62 0.79 -46.74
CA SER A 176 11.00 0.62 -48.18
C SER A 176 11.85 1.81 -48.67
N GLY A 177 13.06 1.70 -49.25
CA GLY A 177 13.84 0.54 -49.66
C GLY A 177 15.23 0.93 -50.24
N ASN A 178 16.02 -0.11 -50.51
CA ASN A 178 17.24 -0.21 -51.31
C ASN A 178 18.54 0.52 -50.89
N GLY A 179 19.56 -0.29 -50.59
CA GLY A 179 20.96 0.06 -50.81
C GLY A 179 21.91 -0.31 -49.68
N VAL A 180 22.16 -1.60 -49.48
CA VAL A 180 23.40 -2.02 -48.80
C VAL A 180 24.55 -1.68 -49.76
N SER A 181 25.26 -0.57 -49.54
CA SER A 181 26.62 -0.47 -50.08
C SER A 181 27.56 -1.16 -49.11
N ALA A 182 28.23 -2.19 -49.61
CA ALA A 182 29.28 -2.96 -48.95
C ALA A 182 30.53 -2.13 -48.58
N ASP A 183 30.51 -0.80 -48.75
CA ASP A 183 31.67 0.08 -48.51
C ASP A 183 31.94 0.46 -47.05
N ASN A 184 31.00 0.28 -46.12
CA ASN A 184 31.22 0.63 -44.71
C ASN A 184 31.73 -0.53 -43.83
N LEU A 185 31.65 -1.77 -44.31
CA LEU A 185 32.23 -2.93 -43.59
C LEU A 185 33.72 -3.10 -43.90
N GLY A 186 34.20 -2.66 -45.08
CA GLY A 186 35.63 -2.68 -45.41
C GLY A 186 36.46 -1.67 -44.61
N LYS A 187 35.89 -0.50 -44.29
CA LYS A 187 36.61 0.58 -43.58
C LYS A 187 36.80 0.34 -42.07
N MET A 188 36.02 -0.57 -41.47
CA MET A 188 36.19 -0.93 -40.05
C MET A 188 37.21 -2.05 -39.82
N LEU A 189 37.50 -2.87 -40.85
CA LEU A 189 38.43 -4.00 -40.71
C LEU A 189 39.90 -3.61 -40.96
N ASP A 190 40.16 -2.54 -41.73
CA ASP A 190 41.51 -1.99 -41.95
C ASP A 190 41.98 -1.06 -40.81
N ALA A 191 41.10 -0.68 -39.88
CA ALA A 191 41.47 0.13 -38.70
C ALA A 191 41.96 -0.72 -37.51
N LEU A 192 42.09 -2.04 -37.68
CA LEU A 192 42.50 -3.01 -36.65
C LEU A 192 43.71 -3.88 -37.05
N LYS A 193 44.46 -3.45 -38.06
CA LYS A 193 45.84 -3.91 -38.33
C LYS A 193 46.79 -2.72 -38.27
#